data_AF-A0A5J5R6B7-F1
#
_entry.id   AF-A0A5J5R6B7-F1
#
_cell.length_a   1.000
_cell.length_b   1.000
_cell.length_c   1.000
_cell.angle_alpha   90.00
_cell.angle_beta   90.00
_cell.angle_gamma   90.00
#
_symmetry.space_group_name_H-M   'P 1'
#
loop_
_entity.id
_entity.type
_entity.pdbx_description
1 polymer ?
#
loop_
_entity_poly.entity_id
_entity_poly.type
_entity_poly.pdbx_seq_one_letter_code
_entity_poly.pdbx_strand_id
1 'polypeptide(L)'
;MATECKKRAVLVGCNYPNTINELSGCVNDVKAMREMIVSRFGFDSENVELLTDEPESTYKPTRANIMAELKKMVVAAKEGDVLLFHFSGHGLVHCIDPYQPSNGGEAIVPCDLNPIFDVDLGQLIQQLPSGSSFTMVSDSCHSGGLIDKSKEQIGPHSTLRGIAPPVDYKTRGISIETLYQCLQTAANVVSATQSFLDTTAVANAINTGTDNMTGIGSLLTTLFGNNVSLKFLPHYERDILNLRSLTEDEGILLSGCQANEFSFDMRASDKTGGKAFGAFTYTVLKVIKESNGALTNRQLVVKARNEIINLGFGQQHPCLYCSDENADAAFLGHQPNTTTGA
;
A
#
# COMPACT_ATOMS: atom_id res chain seq x y z
N MET A 1 15.53 -32.62 -6.19
CA MET A 1 15.43 -32.06 -4.82
C MET A 1 14.30 -31.07 -4.85
N ALA A 2 13.30 -31.20 -3.98
CA ALA A 2 12.24 -30.18 -3.91
C ALA A 2 12.89 -28.86 -3.51
N THR A 3 12.77 -27.83 -4.35
CA THR A 3 13.18 -26.48 -4.01
C THR A 3 12.36 -26.04 -2.81
N GLU A 4 13.03 -25.67 -1.72
CA GLU A 4 12.37 -25.15 -0.53
C GLU A 4 11.69 -23.81 -0.86
N CYS A 5 10.35 -23.79 -0.83
CA CYS A 5 9.55 -22.58 -1.04
C CYS A 5 9.85 -21.57 0.07
N LYS A 6 10.27 -20.36 -0.30
CA LYS A 6 10.59 -19.31 0.65
C LYS A 6 9.42 -18.34 0.82
N LYS A 7 9.34 -17.76 2.02
CA LYS A 7 8.41 -16.68 2.33
C LYS A 7 9.19 -15.39 2.53
N ARG A 8 8.81 -14.33 1.81
CA ARG A 8 9.49 -13.03 1.83
C ARG A 8 8.48 -11.93 2.04
N ALA A 9 8.82 -10.92 2.83
CA ALA A 9 7.94 -9.78 3.02
C ALA A 9 8.68 -8.44 3.00
N VAL A 10 8.01 -7.43 2.48
CA VAL A 10 8.36 -6.02 2.65
C VAL A 10 7.20 -5.36 3.38
N LEU A 11 7.46 -4.75 4.53
CA LEU A 11 6.46 -4.13 5.40
C LEU A 11 6.80 -2.64 5.55
N VAL A 12 5.86 -1.75 5.21
CA VAL A 12 6.12 -0.32 5.11
C VAL A 12 5.07 0.47 5.89
N GLY A 13 5.50 1.17 6.94
CA GLY A 13 4.64 2.01 7.77
C GLY A 13 5.07 3.47 7.74
N CYS A 14 4.21 4.35 7.23
CA CYS A 14 4.48 5.79 7.16
C CYS A 14 3.50 6.57 8.08
N ASN A 15 4.03 7.20 9.12
CA ASN A 15 3.28 8.10 10.01
C ASN A 15 3.42 9.58 9.63
N TYR A 16 4.33 9.96 8.72
CA TYR A 16 4.58 11.34 8.28
C TYR A 16 4.76 12.33 9.46
N PRO A 17 5.63 12.02 10.43
CA PRO A 17 5.71 12.77 11.68
C PRO A 17 6.07 14.24 11.44
N ASN A 18 5.50 15.13 12.24
CA ASN A 18 5.69 16.59 12.14
C ASN A 18 5.23 17.20 10.80
N THR A 19 4.23 16.60 10.15
CA THR A 19 3.62 17.15 8.93
C THR A 19 2.12 17.35 9.12
N ILE A 20 1.48 18.15 8.27
CA ILE A 20 0.00 18.25 8.24
C ILE A 20 -0.67 16.91 7.92
N ASN A 21 0.08 15.98 7.33
CA ASN A 21 -0.34 14.63 6.94
C ASN A 21 0.00 13.58 8.01
N GLU A 22 0.30 13.98 9.24
CA GLU A 22 0.71 13.03 10.30
C GLU A 22 -0.38 11.99 10.64
N LEU A 23 0.00 10.72 10.69
CA LEU A 23 -0.75 9.56 11.16
C LEU A 23 -0.05 8.97 12.38
N SER A 24 -0.69 8.05 13.09
CA SER A 24 -0.14 7.48 14.32
C SER A 24 -0.17 5.95 14.37
N GLY A 25 -1.02 5.29 13.59
CA GLY A 25 -1.17 3.85 13.62
C GLY A 25 -0.26 3.06 12.68
N CYS A 26 0.25 3.68 11.61
CA CYS A 26 0.85 2.96 10.49
C CYS A 26 2.08 2.14 10.87
N VAL A 27 2.94 2.70 11.72
CA VAL A 27 4.13 2.02 12.24
C VAL A 27 3.74 0.84 13.14
N ASN A 28 2.71 0.99 13.97
CA ASN A 28 2.23 -0.08 14.84
C ASN A 28 1.65 -1.23 14.01
N ASP A 29 0.93 -0.91 12.94
CA ASP A 29 0.32 -1.86 12.02
C ASP A 29 1.37 -2.81 11.42
N VAL A 30 2.45 -2.27 10.87
CA VAL A 30 3.50 -3.09 10.22
C VAL A 30 4.36 -3.87 11.22
N LYS A 31 4.59 -3.32 12.42
CA LYS A 31 5.26 -4.06 13.51
C LYS A 31 4.42 -5.26 13.94
N ALA A 32 3.12 -5.07 14.12
CA ALA A 32 2.20 -6.15 14.49
C ALA A 32 2.04 -7.18 13.36
N MET A 33 2.02 -6.75 12.09
CA MET A 33 2.06 -7.66 10.94
C MET A 33 3.34 -8.49 10.91
N ARG A 34 4.51 -7.87 11.15
CA ARG A 34 5.80 -8.58 11.23
C ARG A 34 5.77 -9.69 12.27
N GLU A 35 5.32 -9.38 13.47
CA GLU A 35 5.19 -10.38 14.54
C GLU A 35 4.25 -11.52 14.13
N MET A 36 3.12 -11.20 13.50
CA MET A 36 2.13 -12.19 13.06
C MET A 36 2.69 -13.14 11.99
N ILE A 37 3.31 -12.62 10.93
CA ILE A 37 3.78 -13.45 9.82
C ILE A 37 4.97 -14.33 10.21
N VAL A 38 5.85 -13.83 11.09
CA VAL A 38 6.96 -14.62 11.62
C VAL A 38 6.45 -15.71 12.55
N SER A 39 5.62 -15.37 13.53
CA SER A 39 5.17 -16.31 14.55
C SER A 39 4.19 -17.37 14.03
N ARG A 40 3.33 -17.02 13.08
CA ARG A 40 2.19 -17.86 12.68
C ARG A 40 2.26 -18.38 11.25
N PHE A 41 2.88 -17.63 10.34
CA PHE A 41 2.95 -18.00 8.93
C PHE A 41 4.31 -18.58 8.53
N GLY A 42 5.27 -18.64 9.47
CA GLY A 42 6.58 -19.25 9.24
C GLY A 42 7.48 -18.44 8.32
N PHE A 43 7.34 -17.10 8.31
CA PHE A 43 8.29 -16.24 7.62
C PHE A 43 9.59 -16.18 8.44
N ASP A 44 10.71 -16.49 7.80
CA ASP A 44 12.01 -16.24 8.41
C ASP A 44 12.21 -14.74 8.60
N SER A 45 12.58 -14.33 9.82
CA SER A 45 12.74 -12.92 10.17
C SER A 45 13.80 -12.21 9.31
N GLU A 46 14.76 -12.94 8.75
CA GLU A 46 15.79 -12.45 7.82
C GLU A 46 15.25 -12.18 6.41
N ASN A 47 14.11 -12.76 6.05
CA ASN A 47 13.42 -12.53 4.78
C ASN A 47 12.26 -11.52 4.91
N VAL A 48 12.15 -10.83 6.06
CA VAL A 48 11.12 -9.82 6.32
C VAL A 48 11.79 -8.46 6.53
N GLU A 49 11.65 -7.60 5.53
CA GLU A 49 12.16 -6.23 5.55
C GLU A 49 11.10 -5.28 6.14
N LEU A 50 11.51 -4.36 7.01
CA LEU A 50 10.61 -3.43 7.71
C LEU A 50 11.13 -1.99 7.57
N LEU A 51 10.34 -1.14 6.92
CA LEU A 51 10.65 0.28 6.75
C LEU A 51 9.63 1.12 7.52
N THR A 52 10.11 1.95 8.44
CA THR A 52 9.30 2.90 9.22
C THR A 52 9.92 4.29 9.18
N ASP A 53 9.11 5.33 9.27
CA ASP A 53 9.58 6.71 9.35
C ASP A 53 9.82 7.21 10.78
N GLU A 54 9.84 6.29 11.77
CA GLU A 54 10.20 6.58 13.16
C GLU A 54 11.56 7.28 13.25
N PRO A 55 11.73 8.27 14.15
CA PRO A 55 12.93 9.11 14.21
C PRO A 55 14.27 8.36 14.17
N GLU A 56 14.35 7.22 14.85
CA GLU A 56 15.52 6.35 14.95
C GLU A 56 15.81 5.50 13.71
N SER A 57 14.84 5.34 12.80
CA SER A 57 14.99 4.53 11.60
C SER A 57 15.99 5.16 10.63
N THR A 58 17.12 4.49 10.40
CA THR A 58 18.17 4.94 9.47
C THR A 58 17.80 4.67 8.01
N TYR A 59 16.89 3.73 7.76
CA TYR A 59 16.41 3.36 6.43
C TYR A 59 14.92 3.73 6.31
N LYS A 60 14.67 4.96 5.86
CA LYS A 60 13.32 5.54 5.80
C LYS A 60 12.50 4.95 4.64
N PRO A 61 11.16 4.89 4.76
CA PRO A 61 10.27 4.45 3.70
C PRO A 61 10.09 5.52 2.61
N THR A 62 11.19 5.91 1.96
CA THR A 62 11.21 6.75 0.76
C THR A 62 10.80 5.93 -0.46
N ARG A 63 10.39 6.58 -1.56
CA ARG A 63 10.15 5.86 -2.83
C ARG A 63 11.33 4.98 -3.23
N ALA A 64 12.54 5.54 -3.16
CA ALA A 64 13.76 4.84 -3.55
C ALA A 64 13.93 3.52 -2.78
N ASN A 65 13.80 3.58 -1.46
CA ASN A 65 14.04 2.45 -0.57
C ASN A 65 12.94 1.40 -0.70
N ILE A 66 11.67 1.82 -0.75
CA ILE A 66 10.54 0.90 -0.96
C ILE A 66 10.70 0.15 -2.29
N MET A 67 10.95 0.88 -3.39
CA MET A 67 11.12 0.26 -4.70
C MET A 67 12.36 -0.64 -4.76
N ALA A 68 13.43 -0.32 -4.04
CA ALA A 68 14.62 -1.16 -3.96
C ALA A 68 14.34 -2.49 -3.25
N GLU A 69 13.66 -2.48 -2.11
CA GLU A 69 13.33 -3.70 -1.37
C GLU A 69 12.29 -4.56 -2.10
N LEU A 70 11.30 -3.94 -2.75
CA LEU A 70 10.36 -4.68 -3.61
C LEU A 70 11.08 -5.34 -4.79
N LYS A 71 11.98 -4.63 -5.48
CA LYS A 71 12.78 -5.20 -6.57
C LYS A 71 13.64 -6.36 -6.09
N LYS A 72 14.31 -6.21 -4.94
CA LYS A 72 15.13 -7.27 -4.33
C LYS A 72 14.29 -8.50 -3.99
N MET A 73 13.08 -8.30 -3.45
CA MET A 73 12.13 -9.39 -3.18
C MET A 73 11.71 -10.12 -4.45
N VAL A 74 11.34 -9.38 -5.50
CA VAL A 74 10.92 -9.92 -6.81
C VAL A 74 12.05 -10.68 -7.50
N VAL A 75 13.26 -10.10 -7.57
CA VAL A 75 14.44 -10.73 -8.20
C VAL A 75 14.85 -12.03 -7.48
N ALA A 76 14.66 -12.09 -6.16
CA ALA A 76 14.99 -13.26 -5.37
C ALA A 76 13.90 -14.35 -5.38
N ALA A 77 12.74 -14.08 -5.97
CA ALA A 77 11.60 -14.99 -5.99
C ALA A 77 11.81 -16.16 -6.93
N LYS A 78 11.27 -17.33 -6.54
CA LYS A 78 11.24 -18.55 -7.33
C LYS A 78 9.82 -19.10 -7.40
N GLU A 79 9.58 -20.01 -8.34
CA GLU A 79 8.33 -20.78 -8.39
C GLU A 79 8.02 -21.41 -7.02
N GLY A 80 6.79 -21.23 -6.54
CA GLY A 80 6.32 -21.70 -5.24
C GLY A 80 6.60 -20.76 -4.05
N ASP A 81 7.37 -19.68 -4.23
CA ASP A 81 7.61 -18.69 -3.16
C ASP A 81 6.32 -17.91 -2.82
N VAL A 82 6.21 -17.48 -1.55
CA VAL A 82 5.12 -16.64 -1.05
C VAL A 82 5.67 -15.26 -0.72
N LEU A 83 5.18 -14.24 -1.39
CA LEU A 83 5.62 -12.86 -1.26
C LEU A 83 4.51 -12.02 -0.65
N LEU A 84 4.86 -11.20 0.34
CA LEU A 84 3.95 -10.26 0.99
C LEU A 84 4.48 -8.83 0.87
N PHE A 85 3.64 -7.92 0.39
CA PHE A 85 3.84 -6.50 0.55
C PHE A 85 2.74 -5.92 1.44
N HIS A 86 3.09 -5.41 2.62
CA HIS A 86 2.14 -4.70 3.48
C HIS A 86 2.50 -3.22 3.52
N PHE A 87 1.56 -2.38 3.09
CA PHE A 87 1.68 -0.93 3.18
C PHE A 87 0.62 -0.38 4.13
N SER A 88 1.05 0.44 5.09
CA SER A 88 0.18 1.20 5.98
C SER A 88 0.60 2.67 5.93
N GLY A 89 -0.29 3.55 5.48
CA GLY A 89 0.04 4.95 5.21
C GLY A 89 -1.00 5.67 4.37
N HIS A 90 -0.60 6.80 3.79
CA HIS A 90 -1.45 7.57 2.88
C HIS A 90 -1.58 6.93 1.50
N GLY A 91 -2.78 7.00 0.95
CA GLY A 91 -3.06 6.73 -0.46
C GLY A 91 -3.61 7.95 -1.20
N LEU A 92 -3.50 7.92 -2.51
CA LEU A 92 -3.83 8.99 -3.45
C LEU A 92 -4.63 8.41 -4.63
N VAL A 93 -5.73 9.06 -5.03
CA VAL A 93 -6.36 8.86 -6.36
C VAL A 93 -6.06 10.07 -7.21
N HIS A 94 -5.66 9.84 -8.45
CA HIS A 94 -5.89 10.80 -9.52
C HIS A 94 -7.13 10.39 -10.31
N CYS A 95 -8.05 11.34 -10.49
CA CYS A 95 -9.31 11.13 -11.18
C CYS A 95 -9.08 10.35 -12.48
N ILE A 96 -9.76 9.21 -12.59
CA ILE A 96 -9.83 8.45 -13.83
C ILE A 96 -10.76 9.24 -14.73
N ASP A 97 -10.19 10.04 -15.64
CA ASP A 97 -10.96 10.61 -16.74
C ASP A 97 -11.43 9.43 -17.62
N PRO A 98 -12.74 9.15 -17.73
CA PRO A 98 -13.24 8.05 -18.56
C PRO A 98 -12.92 8.22 -20.04
N TYR A 99 -12.57 9.44 -20.49
CA TYR A 99 -12.12 9.74 -21.85
C TYR A 99 -10.59 9.72 -22.00
N GLN A 100 -9.85 9.76 -20.88
CA GLN A 100 -8.38 9.63 -20.83
C GLN A 100 -7.96 8.71 -19.68
N PRO A 101 -8.31 7.41 -19.74
CA PRO A 101 -8.05 6.47 -18.65
C PRO A 101 -6.56 6.30 -18.33
N SER A 102 -5.66 6.59 -19.28
CA SER A 102 -4.20 6.64 -19.07
C SER A 102 -3.75 7.69 -18.06
N ASN A 103 -4.59 8.70 -17.80
CA ASN A 103 -4.30 9.75 -16.84
C ASN A 103 -4.78 9.41 -15.43
N GLY A 104 -5.71 8.48 -15.23
CA GLY A 104 -6.13 8.03 -13.90
C GLY A 104 -5.11 7.15 -13.17
N GLY A 105 -5.31 6.88 -11.89
CA GLY A 105 -4.55 5.85 -11.17
C GLY A 105 -4.53 6.03 -9.67
N GLU A 106 -4.25 4.94 -8.97
CA GLU A 106 -4.10 4.90 -7.52
C GLU A 106 -2.63 4.81 -7.12
N ALA A 107 -2.26 5.43 -6.01
CA ALA A 107 -0.90 5.39 -5.51
C ALA A 107 -0.84 5.28 -3.98
N ILE A 108 0.18 4.58 -3.51
CA ILE A 108 0.66 4.71 -2.13
C ILE A 108 1.62 5.90 -2.04
N VAL A 109 1.67 6.56 -0.89
CA VAL A 109 2.48 7.77 -0.70
C VAL A 109 3.61 7.48 0.30
N PRO A 110 4.86 7.29 -0.15
CA PRO A 110 6.03 7.17 0.72
C PRO A 110 6.27 8.42 1.59
N CYS A 111 7.15 8.32 2.60
CA CYS A 111 7.36 9.42 3.56
C CYS A 111 8.03 10.67 2.95
N ASP A 112 8.67 10.54 1.78
CA ASP A 112 9.23 11.64 0.99
C ASP A 112 8.23 12.25 -0.02
N LEU A 113 6.95 11.87 0.08
CA LEU A 113 5.85 12.36 -0.76
C LEU A 113 6.03 12.09 -2.26
N ASN A 114 6.84 11.09 -2.61
CA ASN A 114 7.12 10.68 -3.97
C ASN A 114 6.28 9.42 -4.31
N PRO A 115 5.07 9.56 -4.87
CA PRO A 115 4.08 8.48 -4.87
C PRO A 115 4.52 7.27 -5.70
N ILE A 116 4.09 6.07 -5.30
CA ILE A 116 4.24 4.82 -6.07
C ILE A 116 2.87 4.45 -6.59
N PHE A 117 2.70 4.54 -7.91
CA PHE A 117 1.43 4.27 -8.58
C PHE A 117 1.26 2.77 -8.88
N ASP A 118 0.02 2.36 -9.08
CA ASP A 118 -0.40 1.06 -9.63
C ASP A 118 0.51 0.56 -10.78
N VAL A 119 0.86 1.43 -11.74
CA VAL A 119 1.75 1.08 -12.86
C VAL A 119 3.16 0.70 -12.43
N ASP A 120 3.69 1.32 -11.37
CA ASP A 120 5.01 0.98 -10.82
C ASP A 120 4.99 -0.42 -10.19
N LEU A 121 3.92 -0.72 -9.44
CA LEU A 121 3.71 -2.03 -8.81
C LEU A 121 3.45 -3.11 -9.86
N GLY A 122 2.63 -2.81 -10.87
CA GLY A 122 2.33 -3.71 -11.97
C GLY A 122 3.57 -4.15 -12.73
N GLN A 123 4.52 -3.23 -12.97
CA GLN A 123 5.80 -3.57 -13.61
C GLN A 123 6.63 -4.56 -12.76
N LEU A 124 6.57 -4.47 -11.43
CA LEU A 124 7.27 -5.39 -10.53
C LEU A 124 6.61 -6.76 -10.52
N ILE A 125 5.27 -6.79 -10.44
CA ILE A 125 4.50 -8.04 -10.41
C ILE A 125 4.70 -8.84 -11.70
N GLN A 126 4.77 -8.18 -12.86
CA GLN A 126 4.99 -8.84 -14.16
C GLN A 126 6.32 -9.61 -14.27
N GLN A 127 7.29 -9.32 -13.39
CA GLN A 127 8.60 -9.98 -13.37
C GLN A 127 8.64 -11.22 -12.48
N LEU A 128 7.56 -11.51 -11.76
CA LEU A 128 7.49 -12.66 -10.87
C LEU A 128 7.49 -13.98 -11.66
N PRO A 129 8.15 -15.02 -11.14
CA PRO A 129 8.10 -16.34 -11.76
C PRO A 129 6.70 -16.93 -11.64
N SER A 130 6.27 -17.61 -12.70
CA SER A 130 5.02 -18.40 -12.69
C SER A 130 5.01 -19.35 -11.50
N GLY A 131 3.86 -19.46 -10.83
CA GLY A 131 3.69 -20.30 -9.64
C GLY A 131 4.20 -19.70 -8.33
N SER A 132 4.79 -18.50 -8.33
CA SER A 132 4.93 -17.71 -7.08
C SER A 132 3.62 -17.00 -6.75
N SER A 133 3.39 -16.73 -5.46
CA SER A 133 2.22 -15.98 -4.99
C SER A 133 2.65 -14.62 -4.46
N PHE A 134 1.99 -13.56 -4.92
CA PHE A 134 2.18 -12.20 -4.42
C PHE A 134 0.90 -11.69 -3.76
N THR A 135 0.98 -11.36 -2.48
CA THR A 135 -0.11 -10.76 -1.71
C THR A 135 0.26 -9.35 -1.30
N MET A 136 -0.58 -8.38 -1.63
CA MET A 136 -0.52 -7.03 -1.11
C MET A 136 -1.63 -6.80 -0.08
N VAL A 137 -1.26 -6.32 1.10
CA VAL A 137 -2.19 -5.79 2.10
C VAL A 137 -2.00 -4.28 2.12
N SER A 138 -3.04 -3.52 1.77
CA SER A 138 -2.97 -2.06 1.71
C SER A 138 -3.93 -1.43 2.71
N ASP A 139 -3.39 -0.90 3.80
CA ASP A 139 -4.16 -0.12 4.78
C ASP A 139 -3.95 1.39 4.53
N SER A 140 -4.46 1.81 3.39
CA SER A 140 -4.45 3.19 2.89
C SER A 140 -5.82 3.50 2.28
N CYS A 141 -6.20 4.78 2.23
CA CYS A 141 -7.33 5.17 1.37
C CYS A 141 -7.00 4.82 -0.08
N HIS A 142 -8.02 4.64 -0.91
CA HIS A 142 -7.83 4.63 -2.36
C HIS A 142 -6.87 3.54 -2.85
N SER A 143 -7.15 2.30 -2.43
CA SER A 143 -6.28 1.15 -2.64
C SER A 143 -6.96 0.01 -3.40
N GLY A 144 -8.11 0.25 -4.04
CA GLY A 144 -8.86 -0.78 -4.77
C GLY A 144 -8.30 -1.15 -6.14
N GLY A 145 -7.47 -0.29 -6.74
CA GLY A 145 -6.85 -0.43 -8.06
C GLY A 145 -5.33 -0.54 -8.03
N LEU A 146 -4.70 -0.69 -6.85
CA LEU A 146 -3.24 -0.79 -6.73
C LEU A 146 -2.62 -2.02 -7.43
N ILE A 147 -3.42 -3.07 -7.65
CA ILE A 147 -3.09 -4.18 -8.54
C ILE A 147 -4.11 -4.15 -9.69
N ASP A 148 -3.70 -3.56 -10.81
CA ASP A 148 -4.54 -3.33 -12.00
C ASP A 148 -5.26 -4.61 -12.47
N LYS A 149 -6.53 -4.46 -12.87
CA LYS A 149 -7.42 -5.50 -13.46
C LYS A 149 -7.66 -6.77 -12.65
N SER A 150 -7.33 -6.80 -11.37
CA SER A 150 -7.70 -7.91 -10.50
C SER A 150 -9.24 -7.96 -10.31
N LYS A 151 -9.83 -9.15 -10.48
CA LYS A 151 -11.28 -9.34 -10.34
C LYS A 151 -11.71 -9.02 -8.91
N GLU A 152 -12.75 -8.20 -8.76
CA GLU A 152 -13.34 -7.87 -7.47
C GLU A 152 -14.13 -9.09 -6.93
N GLN A 153 -13.62 -9.69 -5.85
CA GLN A 153 -14.21 -10.86 -5.20
C GLN A 153 -15.17 -10.45 -4.08
N ILE A 154 -14.81 -9.37 -3.38
CA ILE A 154 -15.57 -8.81 -2.27
C ILE A 154 -15.63 -7.29 -2.47
N GLY A 155 -16.71 -6.84 -3.10
CA GLY A 155 -17.08 -5.42 -3.25
C GLY A 155 -18.26 -5.01 -2.36
N PRO A 156 -18.68 -3.75 -2.37
CA PRO A 156 -19.88 -3.33 -1.63
C PRO A 156 -21.13 -4.01 -2.21
N HIS A 157 -21.89 -4.73 -1.38
CA HIS A 157 -23.24 -5.17 -1.75
C HIS A 157 -24.36 -4.26 -1.21
N SER A 158 -24.02 -3.24 -0.41
CA SER A 158 -24.89 -2.12 -0.08
C SER A 158 -24.10 -1.15 0.80
N THR A 159 -24.03 0.12 0.41
CA THR A 159 -23.60 1.19 1.31
C THR A 159 -24.57 1.22 2.49
N LEU A 160 -24.10 0.94 3.71
CA LEU A 160 -24.80 1.35 4.92
C LEU A 160 -24.75 2.89 5.00
N ARG A 161 -25.59 3.56 4.21
CA ARG A 161 -25.77 5.01 4.28
C ARG A 161 -26.32 5.34 5.66
N GLY A 162 -25.62 6.17 6.43
CA GLY A 162 -26.15 6.79 7.66
C GLY A 162 -25.42 6.45 8.96
N ILE A 163 -24.37 5.63 8.95
CA ILE A 163 -23.49 5.49 10.13
C ILE A 163 -22.57 6.71 10.15
N ALA A 164 -22.63 7.54 11.18
CA ALA A 164 -21.69 8.65 11.36
C ALA A 164 -20.26 8.08 11.56
N PRO A 165 -19.23 8.74 11.01
CA PRO A 165 -17.88 8.26 11.23
C PRO A 165 -17.51 8.37 12.72
N PRO A 166 -16.48 7.63 13.18
CA PRO A 166 -16.03 7.64 14.58
C PRO A 166 -15.74 9.05 15.08
N VAL A 167 -15.71 9.26 16.40
CA VAL A 167 -15.52 10.62 16.95
C VAL A 167 -14.03 11.04 17.03
N ASP A 168 -13.09 10.10 16.84
CA ASP A 168 -11.64 10.33 16.96
C ASP A 168 -10.83 9.49 15.95
N TYR A 169 -10.81 9.93 14.69
CA TYR A 169 -10.10 9.27 13.60
C TYR A 169 -9.43 10.30 12.67
N LYS A 170 -8.44 9.86 11.90
CA LYS A 170 -7.93 10.59 10.72
C LYS A 170 -8.09 9.74 9.47
N THR A 171 -8.42 10.36 8.34
CA THR A 171 -8.46 9.66 7.05
C THR A 171 -7.04 9.43 6.54
N ARG A 172 -6.80 8.27 5.95
CA ARG A 172 -5.50 7.89 5.36
C ARG A 172 -5.40 8.28 3.89
N GLY A 173 -6.09 9.35 3.48
CA GLY A 173 -6.11 9.86 2.11
C GLY A 173 -5.47 11.24 2.04
N ILE A 174 -4.66 11.48 1.02
CA ILE A 174 -4.15 12.81 0.68
C ILE A 174 -4.73 13.21 -0.68
N SER A 175 -5.22 14.45 -0.80
CA SER A 175 -5.69 14.97 -2.08
C SER A 175 -4.53 15.39 -2.96
N ILE A 176 -4.75 15.44 -4.27
CA ILE A 176 -3.74 15.90 -5.24
C ILE A 176 -3.32 17.34 -4.94
N GLU A 177 -4.27 18.20 -4.59
CA GLU A 177 -4.01 19.60 -4.22
C GLU A 177 -3.08 19.66 -3.00
N THR A 178 -3.37 18.84 -1.98
CA THR A 178 -2.57 18.80 -0.75
C THR A 178 -1.17 18.27 -1.03
N LEU A 179 -1.05 17.22 -1.84
CA LEU A 179 0.24 16.68 -2.26
C LEU A 179 1.06 17.74 -3.02
N TYR A 180 0.42 18.43 -3.97
CA TYR A 180 1.09 19.48 -4.76
C TYR A 180 1.58 20.62 -3.87
N GLN A 181 0.77 21.11 -2.93
CA GLN A 181 1.17 22.14 -1.98
C GLN A 181 2.33 21.71 -1.07
N CYS A 182 2.34 20.45 -0.63
CA CYS A 182 3.45 19.91 0.16
C CYS A 182 4.74 19.85 -0.66
N LEU A 183 4.68 19.41 -1.92
CA LEU A 183 5.82 19.36 -2.82
C LEU A 183 6.36 20.77 -3.14
N GLN A 184 5.48 21.76 -3.35
CA GLN A 184 5.88 23.16 -3.52
C GLN A 184 6.62 23.68 -2.28
N THR A 185 6.10 23.38 -1.09
CA THR A 185 6.73 23.77 0.18
C THR A 185 8.11 23.13 0.32
N ALA A 186 8.23 21.81 0.07
CA ALA A 186 9.50 21.10 0.11
C ALA A 186 10.50 21.68 -0.90
N ALA A 187 10.07 21.94 -2.13
CA ALA A 187 10.90 22.52 -3.18
C ALA A 187 11.43 23.93 -2.81
N ASN A 188 10.58 24.77 -2.20
CA ASN A 188 10.99 26.08 -1.71
C ASN A 188 12.01 25.99 -0.56
N VAL A 189 11.84 25.06 0.38
CA VAL A 189 12.80 24.85 1.47
C VAL A 189 14.13 24.34 0.93
N VAL A 190 14.09 23.37 0.02
CA VAL A 190 15.29 22.75 -0.55
C VAL A 190 16.06 23.77 -1.40
N SER A 191 15.38 24.55 -2.25
CA SER A 191 16.03 25.61 -3.06
C SER A 191 16.65 26.72 -2.20
N ALA A 192 16.10 26.99 -1.01
CA ALA A 192 16.68 27.95 -0.06
C ALA A 192 17.90 27.40 0.71
N THR A 193 18.08 26.08 0.78
CA THR A 193 19.07 25.43 1.66
C THR A 193 20.17 24.66 0.93
N GLN A 194 19.94 24.23 -0.32
CA GLN A 194 20.90 23.44 -1.09
C GLN A 194 21.44 24.22 -2.30
N SER A 195 22.76 24.42 -2.35
CA SER A 195 23.45 25.15 -3.44
C SER A 195 23.54 24.38 -4.77
N PHE A 196 23.17 23.10 -4.80
CA PHE A 196 23.30 22.23 -5.99
C PHE A 196 22.01 22.14 -6.82
N LEU A 197 20.84 22.44 -6.23
CA LEU A 197 19.59 22.44 -6.99
C LEU A 197 19.44 23.78 -7.72
N ASP A 198 19.21 23.70 -9.02
CA ASP A 198 18.97 24.87 -9.85
C ASP A 198 17.67 25.54 -9.43
N THR A 199 17.80 26.66 -8.72
CA THR A 199 16.67 27.46 -8.22
C THR A 199 15.77 27.94 -9.35
N THR A 200 16.32 28.12 -10.56
CA THR A 200 15.56 28.44 -11.77
C THR A 200 14.73 27.24 -12.22
N ALA A 201 15.30 26.03 -12.19
CA ALA A 201 14.56 24.82 -12.52
C ALA A 201 13.41 24.56 -11.54
N VAL A 202 13.61 24.78 -10.24
CA VAL A 202 12.56 24.69 -9.21
C VAL A 202 11.47 25.74 -9.44
N ALA A 203 11.84 27.00 -9.65
CA ALA A 203 10.89 28.07 -9.93
C ALA A 203 10.10 27.79 -11.23
N ASN A 204 10.76 27.28 -12.27
CA ASN A 204 10.09 26.88 -13.50
C ASN A 204 9.11 25.75 -13.23
N ALA A 205 9.51 24.69 -12.51
CA ALA A 205 8.63 23.56 -12.21
C ALA A 205 7.35 23.97 -11.45
N ILE A 206 7.47 24.88 -10.48
CA ILE A 206 6.33 25.46 -9.75
C ILE A 206 5.37 26.19 -10.71
N ASN A 207 5.91 26.87 -11.72
CA ASN A 207 5.15 27.68 -12.68
C ASN A 207 4.71 26.92 -13.95
N THR A 208 5.14 25.67 -14.14
CA THR A 208 4.90 24.90 -15.38
C THR A 208 3.51 24.26 -15.44
N GLY A 209 2.90 23.97 -14.29
CA GLY A 209 1.65 23.20 -14.23
C GLY A 209 0.44 23.92 -14.85
N THR A 210 -0.08 23.40 -15.95
CA THR A 210 -1.42 23.75 -16.47
C THR A 210 -2.56 23.17 -15.63
N ASP A 211 -2.23 22.16 -14.83
CA ASP A 211 -3.05 21.46 -13.86
C ASP A 211 -2.14 20.87 -12.75
N ASN A 212 -2.74 20.37 -11.67
CA ASN A 212 -1.99 19.89 -10.51
C ASN A 212 -1.09 18.68 -10.82
N MET A 213 -1.49 17.77 -11.70
CA MET A 213 -0.70 16.55 -11.97
C MET A 213 0.52 16.83 -12.84
N THR A 214 0.37 17.71 -13.82
CA THR A 214 1.51 18.22 -14.61
C THR A 214 2.49 18.95 -13.69
N GLY A 215 1.98 19.77 -12.76
CA GLY A 215 2.80 20.44 -11.75
C GLY A 215 3.53 19.47 -10.80
N ILE A 216 2.83 18.44 -10.31
CA ILE A 216 3.41 17.37 -9.48
C ILE A 216 4.53 16.67 -10.24
N GLY A 217 4.29 16.23 -11.47
CA GLY A 217 5.30 15.52 -12.28
C GLY A 217 6.56 16.37 -12.51
N SER A 218 6.38 17.67 -12.78
CA SER A 218 7.50 18.60 -12.94
C SER A 218 8.31 18.78 -11.65
N LEU A 219 7.62 18.99 -10.51
CA LEU A 219 8.28 19.12 -9.21
C LEU A 219 9.00 17.84 -8.81
N LEU A 220 8.35 16.69 -8.92
CA LEU A 220 8.93 15.39 -8.58
C LEU A 220 10.18 15.11 -9.42
N THR A 221 10.11 15.33 -10.74
CA THR A 221 11.28 15.12 -11.62
C THR A 221 12.42 16.08 -11.29
N THR A 222 12.10 17.31 -10.89
CA THR A 222 13.10 18.29 -10.46
C THR A 222 13.77 17.90 -9.15
N LEU A 223 13.00 17.38 -8.18
CA LEU A 223 13.49 17.03 -6.85
C LEU A 223 14.20 15.67 -6.81
N PHE A 224 13.71 14.70 -7.58
CA PHE A 224 14.12 13.29 -7.49
C PHE A 224 14.74 12.75 -8.79
N GLY A 225 14.85 13.56 -9.84
CA GLY A 225 15.35 13.13 -11.14
C GLY A 225 14.53 11.98 -11.71
N ASN A 226 15.20 10.91 -12.13
CA ASN A 226 14.55 9.71 -12.67
C ASN A 226 13.96 8.79 -11.59
N ASN A 227 14.17 9.08 -10.30
CA ASN A 227 13.56 8.30 -9.21
C ASN A 227 12.14 8.78 -8.93
N VAL A 228 11.28 8.71 -9.94
CA VAL A 228 9.86 9.08 -9.88
C VAL A 228 9.01 7.96 -10.48
N SER A 229 7.69 8.07 -10.39
CA SER A 229 6.78 7.13 -11.05
C SER A 229 7.04 7.06 -12.55
N LEU A 230 6.88 5.88 -13.14
CA LEU A 230 6.86 5.70 -14.60
C LEU A 230 5.91 6.70 -15.26
N LYS A 231 4.82 7.06 -14.58
CA LYS A 231 3.82 8.06 -15.00
C LYS A 231 4.38 9.44 -15.31
N PHE A 232 5.52 9.79 -14.71
CA PHE A 232 6.16 11.09 -14.88
C PHE A 232 7.41 11.05 -15.77
N LEU A 233 7.82 9.87 -16.23
CA LEU A 233 9.02 9.73 -17.06
C LEU A 233 8.71 10.05 -18.53
N PRO A 234 9.69 10.61 -19.26
CA PRO A 234 9.62 10.73 -20.71
C PRO A 234 9.38 9.34 -21.32
N HIS A 235 8.43 9.23 -22.24
CA HIS A 235 8.02 7.98 -22.91
C HIS A 235 7.06 7.05 -22.14
N TYR A 236 6.48 7.49 -21.01
CA TYR A 236 5.43 6.75 -20.31
C TYR A 236 4.37 6.13 -21.23
N GLU A 237 3.83 6.90 -22.19
CA GLU A 237 2.83 6.38 -23.14
C GLU A 237 3.36 5.21 -24.00
N ARG A 238 4.63 5.25 -24.42
CA ARG A 238 5.25 4.15 -25.17
C ARG A 238 5.56 2.96 -24.26
N ASP A 239 6.01 3.22 -23.03
CA ASP A 239 6.42 2.18 -22.09
C ASP A 239 5.20 1.43 -21.52
N ILE A 240 4.07 2.10 -21.28
CA ILE A 240 2.80 1.43 -20.94
C ILE A 240 2.33 0.54 -22.09
N LEU A 241 2.41 1.00 -23.35
CA LEU A 241 1.99 0.19 -24.48
C LEU A 241 2.79 -1.12 -24.60
N ASN A 242 3.98 -1.17 -24.00
CA ASN A 242 4.81 -2.37 -23.91
C ASN A 242 4.58 -3.17 -22.62
N LEU A 243 3.99 -2.59 -21.58
CA LEU A 243 3.56 -3.32 -20.39
C LEU A 243 2.35 -4.16 -20.77
N ARG A 244 2.47 -5.48 -20.64
CA ARG A 244 1.29 -6.34 -20.74
C ARG A 244 0.38 -6.03 -19.56
N SER A 245 -0.92 -6.21 -19.76
CA SER A 245 -1.85 -6.20 -18.64
C SER A 245 -1.54 -7.38 -17.71
N LEU A 246 -1.68 -7.16 -16.40
CA LEU A 246 -1.69 -8.26 -15.45
C LEU A 246 -2.88 -9.18 -15.76
N THR A 247 -2.68 -10.49 -15.62
CA THR A 247 -3.80 -11.44 -15.59
C THR A 247 -4.38 -11.50 -14.18
N GLU A 248 -5.61 -12.00 -14.05
CA GLU A 248 -6.31 -12.05 -12.75
C GLU A 248 -5.56 -12.87 -11.67
N ASP A 249 -4.62 -13.73 -12.08
CA ASP A 249 -3.88 -14.66 -11.20
C ASP A 249 -2.56 -14.10 -10.64
N GLU A 250 -2.12 -12.94 -11.11
CA GLU A 250 -0.74 -12.48 -10.83
C GLU A 250 -0.59 -11.71 -9.51
N GLY A 251 -1.68 -11.44 -8.80
CA GLY A 251 -1.62 -10.78 -7.51
C GLY A 251 -2.91 -10.92 -6.70
N ILE A 252 -2.74 -10.90 -5.37
CA ILE A 252 -3.83 -10.87 -4.40
C ILE A 252 -3.78 -9.51 -3.69
N LEU A 253 -4.84 -8.72 -3.80
CA LEU A 253 -4.94 -7.43 -3.12
C LEU A 253 -6.02 -7.46 -2.05
N LEU A 254 -5.59 -7.28 -0.80
CA LEU A 254 -6.42 -7.03 0.36
C LEU A 254 -6.37 -5.52 0.64
N SER A 255 -7.44 -4.83 0.26
CA SER A 255 -7.53 -3.37 0.40
C SER A 255 -8.33 -2.99 1.64
N GLY A 256 -7.90 -1.94 2.35
CA GLY A 256 -8.58 -1.42 3.52
C GLY A 256 -9.90 -0.71 3.21
N CYS A 257 -10.07 -0.17 2.01
CA CYS A 257 -11.31 0.48 1.59
C CYS A 257 -11.47 0.45 0.06
N GLN A 258 -12.63 0.81 -0.44
CA GLN A 258 -12.81 1.01 -1.88
C GLN A 258 -12.02 2.22 -2.40
N ALA A 259 -11.87 2.29 -3.73
CA ALA A 259 -11.34 3.44 -4.45
C ALA A 259 -12.03 4.77 -4.09
N ASN A 260 -13.31 4.74 -3.69
CA ASN A 260 -14.11 5.92 -3.34
C ASN A 260 -14.42 6.04 -1.84
N GLU A 261 -13.76 5.27 -0.98
CA GLU A 261 -13.99 5.26 0.47
C GLU A 261 -12.73 5.66 1.25
N PHE A 262 -12.91 5.99 2.52
CA PHE A 262 -11.81 6.33 3.42
C PHE A 262 -11.38 5.11 4.24
N SER A 263 -10.07 4.88 4.36
CA SER A 263 -9.46 4.09 5.43
C SER A 263 -9.16 4.99 6.64
N PHE A 264 -9.33 4.45 7.84
CA PHE A 264 -9.25 5.19 9.09
C PHE A 264 -8.00 4.83 9.91
N ASP A 265 -7.30 5.87 10.36
CA ASP A 265 -6.28 5.80 11.41
C ASP A 265 -6.93 6.13 12.76
N MET A 266 -6.91 5.17 13.69
CA MET A 266 -7.41 5.35 15.04
C MET A 266 -6.33 5.96 15.91
N ARG A 267 -6.66 7.05 16.62
CA ARG A 267 -5.75 7.65 17.60
C ARG A 267 -5.74 6.85 18.90
N ALA A 268 -4.62 6.97 19.62
CA ALA A 268 -4.49 6.39 20.95
C ALA A 268 -5.51 7.02 21.91
N SER A 269 -6.36 6.20 22.50
CA SER A 269 -7.37 6.58 23.49
C SER A 269 -7.63 5.42 24.46
N ASP A 270 -8.38 5.68 25.54
CA ASP A 270 -8.83 4.61 26.45
C ASP A 270 -9.61 3.51 25.72
N LYS A 271 -10.31 3.88 24.63
CA LYS A 271 -11.07 2.94 23.78
C LYS A 271 -10.18 2.07 22.89
N THR A 272 -8.94 2.47 22.65
CA THR A 272 -7.96 1.71 21.85
C THR A 272 -6.89 1.03 22.69
N GLY A 273 -7.07 0.99 24.03
CA GLY A 273 -6.06 0.47 24.95
C GLY A 273 -4.77 1.29 24.92
N GLY A 274 -4.86 2.59 24.61
CA GLY A 274 -3.74 3.51 24.57
C GLY A 274 -2.82 3.38 23.35
N LYS A 275 -3.22 2.66 22.30
CA LYS A 275 -2.43 2.50 21.07
C LYS A 275 -3.18 3.00 19.83
N ALA A 276 -2.46 3.59 18.88
CA ALA A 276 -3.00 3.95 17.57
C ALA A 276 -2.83 2.79 16.58
N PHE A 277 -3.78 2.60 15.67
CA PHE A 277 -3.75 1.54 14.66
C PHE A 277 -4.66 1.85 13.45
N GLY A 278 -4.38 1.23 12.31
CA GLY A 278 -5.26 1.21 11.16
C GLY A 278 -6.39 0.22 11.35
N ALA A 279 -7.64 0.65 11.09
CA ALA A 279 -8.81 -0.18 11.34
C ALA A 279 -8.79 -1.49 10.54
N PHE A 280 -8.26 -1.47 9.31
CA PHE A 280 -8.18 -2.68 8.48
C PHE A 280 -7.10 -3.64 8.96
N THR A 281 -5.87 -3.18 9.15
CA THR A 281 -4.79 -4.03 9.63
C THR A 281 -5.13 -4.63 10.99
N TYR A 282 -5.68 -3.82 11.90
CA TYR A 282 -6.10 -4.29 13.22
C TYR A 282 -7.11 -5.44 13.13
N THR A 283 -8.14 -5.30 12.30
CA THR A 283 -9.18 -6.32 12.15
C THR A 283 -8.67 -7.57 11.45
N VAL A 284 -7.81 -7.45 10.44
CA VAL A 284 -7.11 -8.59 9.83
C VAL A 284 -6.31 -9.36 10.89
N LEU A 285 -5.49 -8.67 11.67
CA LEU A 285 -4.67 -9.29 12.71
C LEU A 285 -5.52 -9.93 13.81
N LYS A 286 -6.61 -9.29 14.22
CA LYS A 286 -7.57 -9.83 15.20
C LYS A 286 -8.20 -11.12 14.69
N VAL A 287 -8.73 -11.12 13.45
CA VAL A 287 -9.36 -12.29 12.83
C VAL A 287 -8.39 -13.45 12.70
N ILE A 288 -7.15 -13.18 12.29
CA ILE A 288 -6.10 -14.20 12.23
C ILE A 288 -5.90 -14.76 13.64
N LYS A 289 -5.61 -13.91 14.63
CA LYS A 289 -5.33 -14.31 16.01
C LYS A 289 -6.42 -15.20 16.62
N GLU A 290 -7.69 -14.86 16.41
CA GLU A 290 -8.84 -15.57 16.96
C GLU A 290 -9.24 -16.82 16.17
N SER A 291 -8.75 -16.99 14.95
CA SER A 291 -8.99 -18.19 14.17
C SER A 291 -8.06 -19.32 14.62
N ASN A 292 -8.56 -20.56 14.69
CA ASN A 292 -7.75 -21.72 15.12
C ASN A 292 -7.16 -22.53 13.95
N GLY A 293 -7.43 -22.15 12.70
CA GLY A 293 -6.97 -22.86 11.50
C GLY A 293 -6.66 -21.92 10.35
N ALA A 294 -6.35 -22.51 9.19
CA ALA A 294 -6.13 -21.77 7.96
C ALA A 294 -7.41 -21.06 7.51
N LEU A 295 -7.26 -19.80 7.11
CA LEU A 295 -8.31 -19.00 6.49
C LEU A 295 -8.00 -18.85 5.01
N THR A 296 -9.02 -18.90 4.16
CA THR A 296 -8.88 -18.44 2.78
C THR A 296 -8.79 -16.91 2.73
N ASN A 297 -8.27 -16.36 1.63
CA ASN A 297 -8.26 -14.92 1.39
C ASN A 297 -9.67 -14.32 1.52
N ARG A 298 -10.67 -14.97 0.93
CA ARG A 298 -12.09 -14.58 1.02
C ARG A 298 -12.60 -14.59 2.46
N GLN A 299 -12.36 -15.67 3.20
CA GLN A 299 -12.80 -15.79 4.59
C GLN A 299 -12.19 -14.73 5.49
N LEU A 300 -10.90 -14.43 5.31
CA LEU A 300 -10.19 -13.41 6.07
C LEU A 300 -10.83 -12.03 5.86
N VAL A 301 -11.05 -11.62 4.60
CA VAL A 301 -11.62 -10.30 4.28
C VAL A 301 -13.08 -10.19 4.73
N VAL A 302 -13.91 -11.23 4.56
CA VAL A 302 -15.30 -11.24 5.05
C VAL A 302 -15.35 -11.08 6.58
N LYS A 303 -14.51 -11.81 7.31
CA LYS A 303 -14.46 -11.70 8.77
C LYS A 303 -13.93 -10.33 9.20
N ALA A 304 -12.90 -9.80 8.53
CA ALA A 304 -12.38 -8.47 8.82
C ALA A 304 -13.44 -7.38 8.60
N ARG A 305 -14.24 -7.46 7.52
CA ARG A 305 -15.40 -6.58 7.29
C ARG A 305 -16.37 -6.58 8.48
N ASN A 306 -16.74 -7.76 8.96
CA ASN A 306 -17.67 -7.88 10.09
C ASN A 306 -17.09 -7.25 11.36
N GLU A 307 -15.79 -7.44 11.61
CA GLU A 307 -15.10 -6.81 12.74
C GLU A 307 -15.03 -5.28 12.63
N ILE A 308 -14.79 -4.73 11.44
CA ILE A 308 -14.82 -3.28 11.21
C ILE A 308 -16.21 -2.70 11.51
N ILE A 309 -17.28 -3.39 11.08
CA ILE A 309 -18.66 -3.00 11.40
C ILE A 309 -18.90 -3.04 12.92
N ASN A 310 -18.47 -4.12 13.59
CA ASN A 310 -18.62 -4.28 15.04
C ASN A 310 -17.87 -3.20 15.85
N LEU A 311 -16.74 -2.73 15.33
CA LEU A 311 -15.97 -1.64 15.90
C LEU A 311 -16.60 -0.24 15.65
N GLY A 312 -17.67 -0.17 14.86
CA GLY A 312 -18.38 1.07 14.55
C GLY A 312 -17.87 1.81 13.31
N PHE A 313 -17.04 1.17 12.48
CA PHE A 313 -16.43 1.76 11.28
C PHE A 313 -17.16 1.31 9.99
N GLY A 314 -18.49 1.20 10.03
CA GLY A 314 -19.29 0.68 8.91
C GLY A 314 -19.24 1.48 7.60
N GLN A 315 -18.43 2.55 7.53
CA GLN A 315 -18.13 3.28 6.29
C GLN A 315 -16.90 2.75 5.54
N GLN A 316 -16.04 1.98 6.21
CA GLN A 316 -14.85 1.39 5.62
C GLN A 316 -15.17 -0.05 5.22
N HIS A 317 -15.10 -0.35 3.91
CA HIS A 317 -15.35 -1.70 3.43
C HIS A 317 -14.07 -2.32 2.85
N PRO A 318 -13.38 -3.16 3.62
CA PRO A 318 -12.27 -3.94 3.10
C PRO A 318 -12.64 -4.70 1.84
N CYS A 319 -11.76 -4.76 0.86
CA CYS A 319 -12.04 -5.41 -0.41
C CYS A 319 -11.00 -6.49 -0.70
N LEU A 320 -11.39 -7.45 -1.53
CA LEU A 320 -10.51 -8.50 -2.04
C LEU A 320 -10.54 -8.45 -3.56
N TYR A 321 -9.36 -8.30 -4.17
CA TYR A 321 -9.19 -8.36 -5.61
C TYR A 321 -8.17 -9.43 -5.98
N CYS A 322 -8.63 -10.44 -6.72
CA CYS A 322 -7.84 -11.57 -7.22
C CYS A 322 -8.74 -12.49 -8.05
N SER A 323 -8.16 -13.48 -8.72
CA SER A 323 -8.91 -14.57 -9.33
C SER A 323 -9.73 -15.40 -8.34
N ASP A 324 -10.68 -16.19 -8.84
CA ASP A 324 -11.52 -17.06 -8.02
C ASP A 324 -10.69 -18.09 -7.25
N GLU A 325 -9.66 -18.64 -7.89
CA GLU A 325 -8.73 -19.62 -7.32
C GLU A 325 -7.97 -19.03 -6.14
N ASN A 326 -7.42 -17.82 -6.33
CA ASN A 326 -6.73 -17.10 -5.28
C ASN A 326 -7.66 -16.66 -4.15
N ALA A 327 -8.93 -16.35 -4.43
CA ALA A 327 -9.88 -15.98 -3.39
C ALA A 327 -10.12 -17.13 -2.39
N ASP A 328 -10.15 -18.36 -2.88
CA ASP A 328 -10.40 -19.56 -2.08
C ASP A 328 -9.10 -20.25 -1.64
N ALA A 329 -7.94 -19.78 -2.10
CA ALA A 329 -6.63 -20.20 -1.61
C ALA A 329 -6.39 -19.73 -0.15
N ALA A 330 -5.57 -20.50 0.58
CA ALA A 330 -5.17 -20.15 1.94
C ALA A 330 -4.34 -18.86 1.98
N PHE A 331 -4.69 -17.94 2.87
CA PHE A 331 -3.95 -16.69 3.06
C PHE A 331 -2.48 -16.98 3.39
N LEU A 332 -1.57 -16.41 2.59
CA LEU A 332 -0.10 -16.60 2.67
C LEU A 332 0.35 -18.08 2.66
N GLY A 333 -0.42 -18.94 1.99
CA GLY A 333 -0.15 -20.38 1.88
C GLY A 333 -0.15 -21.08 3.24
N HIS A 334 -0.88 -20.55 4.23
CA HIS A 334 -0.91 -21.15 5.57
C HIS A 334 -1.54 -22.54 5.52
N GLN A 335 -0.76 -23.54 5.90
CA GLN A 335 -1.27 -24.89 6.13
C GLN A 335 -1.86 -24.96 7.54
N PRO A 336 -2.99 -25.65 7.75
CA PRO A 336 -3.51 -25.87 9.10
C PRO A 336 -2.44 -26.56 9.94
N ASN A 337 -2.32 -26.18 11.22
CA ASN A 337 -1.41 -26.83 12.16
C ASN A 337 -1.69 -28.34 12.14
N THR A 338 -0.81 -29.11 11.50
CA THR A 338 -0.71 -30.54 11.77
C THR A 338 -0.10 -30.61 13.15
N THR A 339 -0.93 -30.72 14.18
CA THR A 339 -0.50 -31.22 15.48
C THR A 339 0.12 -32.59 15.20
N THR A 340 1.45 -32.65 15.09
CA THR A 340 2.18 -33.89 15.25
C THR A 340 1.96 -34.29 16.69
N GLY A 341 0.91 -35.07 16.93
CA GLY A 341 0.79 -35.86 18.13
C GLY A 341 1.98 -36.82 18.15
N ALA A 342 2.96 -36.49 18.98
CA ALA A 342 3.95 -37.39 19.52
C ALA A 342 4.21 -36.94 20.95
#